data_AF-A0A838DUC0-F1
#
_entry.id   AF-A0A838DUC0-F1
#
_cell.length_a   1.000
_cell.length_b   1.000
_cell.length_c   1.000
_cell.angle_alpha   90.00
_cell.angle_beta   90.00
_cell.angle_gamma   90.00
#
_symmetry.space_group_name_H-M   'P 1'
#
loop_
_entity.id
_entity.type
_entity.pdbx_description
1 polymer ?
#
loop_
_entity_poly.entity_id
_entity_poly.type
_entity_poly.pdbx_seq_one_letter_code
_entity_poly.pdbx_strand_id
1 'polypeptide(L)' 'MDALSYEEALKRLEEAVAALQDGQMPLERALQSYEEGMKLAHYCNELLQKAELRVQQLSVDSEGMPVVQPFELS' A
#
# COMPACT_ATOMS: atom_id res chain seq x y z
N MET A 1 -9.21 -10.64 -13.34
CA MET A 1 -8.05 -10.62 -12.44
C MET A 1 -8.52 -9.93 -11.18
N ASP A 2 -8.74 -10.69 -10.12
CA ASP A 2 -9.17 -10.17 -8.84
C ASP A 2 -8.12 -9.18 -8.29
N ALA A 3 -8.61 -8.09 -7.70
CA ALA A 3 -7.77 -7.12 -7.03
C ALA A 3 -7.17 -7.77 -5.77
N LEU A 4 -5.86 -7.63 -5.57
CA LEU A 4 -5.19 -8.12 -4.37
C LEU A 4 -5.73 -7.37 -3.15
N SER A 5 -5.91 -8.08 -2.03
CA SER A 5 -6.11 -7.41 -0.75
C SER A 5 -4.83 -6.64 -0.33
N TYR A 6 -4.97 -5.71 0.62
CA TYR A 6 -3.83 -4.97 1.15
C TYR A 6 -2.77 -5.92 1.72
N GLU A 7 -3.19 -6.92 2.50
CA GLU A 7 -2.30 -7.91 3.13
C GLU A 7 -1.56 -8.75 2.07
N GLU A 8 -2.23 -9.15 1.00
CA GLU A 8 -1.59 -9.89 -0.10
C GLU A 8 -0.60 -9.02 -0.88
N ALA A 9 -0.94 -7.77 -1.16
CA ALA A 9 -0.06 -6.84 -1.86
C ALA A 9 1.18 -6.50 -1.03
N LEU A 10 1.00 -6.28 0.28
CA LEU A 10 2.08 -6.03 1.21
C LEU A 10 3.02 -7.23 1.32
N LYS A 11 2.47 -8.44 1.46
CA LYS A 11 3.27 -9.66 1.51
C LYS A 11 4.14 -9.85 0.26
N ARG A 12 3.58 -9.62 -0.93
CA ARG A 12 4.34 -9.70 -2.18
C ARG A 12 5.44 -8.63 -2.26
N LEU A 13 5.18 -7.44 -1.73
CA LEU A 13 6.17 -6.37 -1.66
C LEU A 13 7.34 -6.77 -0.76
N GLU A 14 7.05 -7.33 0.42
CA GLU A 14 8.06 -7.83 1.35
C GLU A 14 8.91 -8.95 0.73
N GLU A 15 8.27 -9.88 0.01
CA GLU A 15 8.96 -10.93 -0.74
C GLU A 15 9.89 -10.37 -1.82
N ALA A 16 9.42 -9.36 -2.59
CA ALA A 16 10.24 -8.70 -3.61
C ALA A 16 11.44 -7.96 -3.00
N VAL A 17 11.25 -7.27 -1.87
CA VAL A 17 12.32 -6.57 -1.14
C VAL A 17 13.33 -7.56 -0.57
N ALA A 18 12.86 -8.66 0.03
CA ALA A 18 13.73 -9.70 0.57
C ALA A 18 14.60 -10.34 -0.54
N ALA A 19 14.01 -10.60 -1.71
CA ALA A 19 14.73 -11.15 -2.86
C ALA A 19 15.80 -10.17 -3.40
N LEU A 20 15.52 -8.86 -3.40
CA LEU A 20 16.50 -7.83 -3.77
C LEU A 20 17.65 -7.73 -2.76
N GLN A 21 17.36 -7.89 -1.47
CA GLN A 21 18.35 -7.82 -0.40
C GLN A 21 19.29 -9.03 -0.37
N ASP A 22 18.83 -10.21 -0.79
CA ASP A 22 19.65 -11.42 -0.86
C ASP A 22 20.79 -11.30 -1.88
N GLY A 23 20.61 -10.47 -2.92
CA GLY A 23 21.70 -10.09 -3.84
C GLY A 23 22.23 -11.21 -4.74
N GLN A 24 21.68 -12.42 -4.67
CA GLN A 24 22.10 -13.56 -5.52
C GLN A 24 21.46 -13.55 -6.91
N MET A 25 20.60 -12.57 -7.22
CA MET A 25 19.89 -12.50 -8.49
C MET A 25 20.67 -11.75 -9.58
N PRO A 26 20.56 -12.19 -10.85
CA PRO A 26 21.07 -11.43 -11.99
C PRO A 26 20.48 -10.03 -12.07
N LEU A 27 21.24 -9.06 -12.60
CA LEU A 27 20.83 -7.66 -12.72
C LEU A 27 19.46 -7.49 -13.39
N GLU A 28 19.19 -8.22 -14.48
CA GLU A 28 17.89 -8.14 -15.18
C GLU A 28 16.72 -8.59 -14.30
N ARG A 29 16.93 -9.61 -13.46
CA ARG A 29 15.91 -10.08 -12.51
C ARG A 29 15.74 -9.10 -11.36
N ALA A 30 16.83 -8.51 -10.88
CA ALA A 30 16.76 -7.45 -9.86
C ALA A 30 15.97 -6.23 -10.35
N LEU A 31 16.20 -5.80 -11.59
CA LEU A 31 15.42 -4.71 -12.18
C LEU A 31 13.92 -5.05 -12.24
N GLN A 32 13.60 -6.28 -12.65
CA GLN A 32 12.21 -6.73 -12.76
C GLN A 32 11.52 -6.80 -11.38
N SER A 33 12.19 -7.33 -10.36
CA SER A 33 11.70 -7.36 -8.97
C SER A 33 11.55 -5.96 -8.38
N TYR A 34 12.45 -5.03 -8.73
CA TYR A 34 12.34 -3.64 -8.31
C TYR A 34 11.11 -2.95 -8.92
N GLU A 35 10.88 -3.12 -10.23
CA GLU A 35 9.70 -2.57 -10.90
C GLU A 35 8.39 -3.12 -10.31
N GLU A 36 8.37 -4.42 -10.00
CA GLU A 36 7.22 -5.06 -9.35
C GLU A 36 7.02 -4.52 -7.93
N GLY A 37 8.09 -4.40 -7.15
CA GLY A 37 8.06 -3.80 -5.82
C GLY A 37 7.52 -2.37 -5.84
N MET A 38 7.95 -1.53 -6.78
CA MET A 38 7.41 -0.16 -6.91
C MET A 38 5.91 -0.15 -7.23
N LYS A 39 5.44 -1.05 -8.10
CA LYS A 39 4.01 -1.17 -8.42
C LYS A 39 3.20 -1.61 -7.21
N LEU A 40 3.70 -2.59 -6.44
CA LEU A 40 3.05 -3.06 -5.23
C LEU A 40 3.02 -1.99 -4.14
N ALA A 41 4.10 -1.24 -3.96
CA ALA A 41 4.16 -0.12 -3.02
C ALA A 41 3.14 0.98 -3.36
N HIS A 42 3.06 1.36 -4.64
CA HIS A 42 2.05 2.31 -5.11
C HIS A 42 0.64 1.79 -4.89
N TYR A 43 0.39 0.51 -5.19
CA TYR A 43 -0.91 -0.12 -4.99
C TYR A 43 -1.32 -0.18 -3.51
N CYS A 44 -0.39 -0.50 -2.61
CA CYS A 44 -0.64 -0.47 -1.17
C CYS A 44 -1.03 0.94 -0.69
N ASN A 45 -0.35 1.97 -1.20
CA ASN A 45 -0.65 3.35 -0.86
C ASN A 45 -2.05 3.76 -1.35
N GLU A 46 -2.43 3.40 -2.58
CA GLU A 46 -3.78 3.62 -3.11
C GLU A 46 -4.87 2.96 -2.26
N LEU A 47 -4.64 1.73 -1.79
CA LEU A 47 -5.58 1.03 -0.92
C LEU A 47 -5.75 1.76 0.43
N LEU A 48 -4.65 2.22 1.02
CA LEU A 48 -4.68 3.00 2.26
C LEU A 48 -5.39 4.34 2.07
N GLN A 49 -5.13 5.07 0.99
CA GLN A 49 -5.85 6.32 0.68
C GLN A 49 -7.35 6.08 0.52
N LYS A 50 -7.76 5.00 -0.16
CA LYS A 50 -9.17 4.63 -0.30
C LYS A 50 -9.81 4.28 1.05
N ALA A 51 -9.07 3.59 1.92
CA ALA A 51 -9.53 3.28 3.27
C ALA A 51 -9.67 4.56 4.12
N GLU A 52 -8.69 5.47 4.05
CA GLU A 52 -8.71 6.76 4.75
C GLU A 52 -9.91 7.61 4.31
N LEU A 53 -10.14 7.75 3.01
CA LEU A 53 -11.29 8.48 2.48
C LEU A 53 -12.62 7.90 2.95
N ARG A 54 -12.73 6.57 3.04
CA ARG A 54 -13.94 5.92 3.59
C ARG A 54 -14.13 6.23 5.07
N VAL A 55 -13.06 6.22 5.86
CA VAL A 55 -13.12 6.59 7.28
C VAL A 55 -13.52 8.06 7.43
N GLN A 56 -12.93 8.97 6.65
CA GLN A 56 -13.27 10.39 6.66
C GLN A 56 -14.73 10.66 6.29
N GLN A 57 -15.30 9.90 5.34
CA GLN A 57 -16.73 10.02 4.98
C GLN A 57 -17.68 9.52 6.08
N LEU A 58 -17.23 8.61 6.93
CA LEU A 58 -18.01 8.08 8.06
C LEU A 58 -17.89 8.94 9.32
N SER A 59 -16.84 9.76 9.42
CA SER A 59 -16.63 10.69 10.52
C SER A 59 -17.59 11.87 10.41
N VAL A 60 -18.64 11.84 11.23
CA VAL A 60 -19.51 12.99 11.50
C VAL A 60 -19.03 13.70 12.76
N ASP A 61 -19.04 15.03 12.77
CA ASP A 61 -18.76 15.80 13.97
C ASP A 61 -19.96 15.78 14.94
N SER A 62 -19.81 16.47 16.07
CA SER A 62 -20.82 16.58 17.12
C SER A 62 -22.18 17.11 16.63
N GLU A 63 -22.21 17.84 15.51
CA GLU A 63 -23.42 18.35 14.84
C GLU A 63 -23.90 17.48 13.67
N GLY A 64 -23.28 16.33 13.42
CA GLY A 64 -23.69 15.39 12.38
C GLY A 64 -23.20 15.73 10.96
N MET A 65 -22.27 16.68 10.81
CA MET A 65 -21.67 17.07 9.53
C MET A 65 -20.40 16.26 9.24
N PRO A 66 -20.15 15.87 7.99
CA PRO A 66 -18.93 15.13 7.63
C PRO A 66 -17.70 16.01 7.88
N VAL A 67 -16.76 15.54 8.72
CA VAL A 67 -15.50 16.22 9.00
C VAL A 67 -14.30 15.39 8.60
N VAL A 68 -13.40 16.00 7.83
CA VAL A 68 -12.09 15.44 7.49
C VAL A 68 -11.14 15.73 8.65
N GLN A 69 -10.91 14.75 9.51
CA GLN A 69 -9.82 14.83 10.49
C GLN A 69 -8.56 14.17 9.92
N PRO A 70 -7.40 14.87 9.91
CA PRO A 70 -6.12 14.26 9.56
C PRO A 70 -5.80 13.10 10.51
N PHE A 71 -5.38 11.95 9.97
CA PHE A 71 -4.92 10.83 10.78
C PHE A 71 -3.51 11.15 11.30
N GLU A 72 -3.39 11.46 12.59
CA GLU A 72 -2.09 11.62 13.24
C GLU A 72 -1.52 10.24 13.60
N LEU A 73 -0.53 9.78 12.83
CA LEU A 73 0.35 8.68 13.24
C LEU A 73 1.23 9.18 14.39
N SER A 74 0.84 8.85 15.63
CA SER A 74 1.68 9.01 16.83
C SER A 74 2.66 7.85 16.99
#